data_AF-X1M216-F1
#
_entry.id   AF-X1M216-F1
#
_cell.length_a   1.000
_cell.length_b   1.000
_cell.length_c   1.000
_cell.angle_alpha   90.00
_cell.angle_beta   90.00
_cell.angle_gamma   90.00
#
_symmetry.space_group_name_H-M   'P 1'
#
loop_
_entity.id
_entity.type
_entity.pdbx_description
1 polymer ?
#
loop_
_entity_poly.entity_id
_entity_poly.type
_entity_poly.pdbx_seq_one_letter_code
_entity_poly.pdbx_strand_id
1 'polypeptide(L)'
;PVVCLIFDEIGHFYIEGVRADKDIFGNLNPRRVQFPGSKLILISTPSGKQGLLWDYFDKGFKNHKRLTAQADTLFMNPLVDKNFLEKEKKRDIDNYRREFLAQFAERIEAFLSYEIVVNSLRLA
;
A
#
# COMPACT_ATOMS: atom_id res chain seq x y z
N PRO A 1 -13.21 11.26 -19.04
CA PRO A 1 -11.95 11.16 -19.80
C PRO A 1 -10.77 11.34 -18.84
N VAL A 2 -9.80 10.43 -18.80
CA VAL A 2 -8.62 10.54 -17.92
C VAL A 2 -7.36 10.14 -18.69
N VAL A 3 -6.45 11.10 -18.95
CA VAL A 3 -5.17 10.85 -19.65
C VAL A 3 -4.08 10.33 -18.70
N CYS A 4 -4.11 10.76 -17.44
CA CYS A 4 -3.24 10.31 -16.38
C CYS A 4 -4.07 10.15 -15.10
N LEU A 5 -4.03 8.97 -14.50
CA LEU A 5 -4.67 8.68 -13.23
C LEU A 5 -3.57 8.49 -12.18
N ILE A 6 -3.57 9.34 -11.16
CA ILE A 6 -2.61 9.27 -10.06
C ILE A 6 -3.41 9.00 -8.79
N PHE A 7 -3.07 7.91 -8.11
CA PHE A 7 -3.54 7.68 -6.75
C PHE A 7 -2.38 7.91 -5.80
N ASP A 8 -2.46 9.03 -5.11
CA ASP A 8 -1.56 9.36 -4.00
C ASP A 8 -2.14 8.77 -2.71
N GLU A 9 -1.25 8.23 -1.89
CA GLU A 9 -1.58 7.44 -0.70
C GLU A 9 -2.62 6.32 -0.87
N ILE A 10 -2.54 5.59 -1.99
CA ILE A 10 -3.50 4.51 -2.28
C ILE A 10 -3.49 3.36 -1.25
N GLY A 11 -2.37 3.17 -0.54
CA GLY A 11 -2.28 2.20 0.56
C GLY A 11 -3.26 2.49 1.70
N HIS A 12 -3.76 3.73 1.77
CA HIS A 12 -4.74 4.22 2.73
C HIS A 12 -6.16 4.33 2.17
N PHE A 13 -6.42 3.90 0.93
CA PHE A 13 -7.81 3.90 0.44
C PHE A 13 -8.64 2.77 1.08
N TYR A 14 -7.98 1.89 1.83
CA TYR A 14 -8.54 0.83 2.65
C TYR A 14 -8.89 1.33 4.07
N ILE A 15 -9.86 2.23 4.22
CA ILE A 15 -10.19 2.74 5.58
C ILE A 15 -11.60 2.37 6.06
N GLU A 16 -12.61 2.17 5.22
CA GLU A 16 -13.95 1.75 5.71
C GLU A 16 -14.68 0.77 4.77
N GLY A 17 -14.26 -0.50 4.78
CA GLY A 17 -15.02 -1.61 4.17
C GLY A 17 -14.20 -2.58 3.31
N VAL A 18 -14.85 -3.69 2.94
CA VAL A 18 -14.28 -4.71 2.05
C VAL A 18 -14.32 -4.17 0.61
N ARG A 19 -13.21 -3.60 0.11
CA ARG A 19 -12.93 -3.20 -1.31
C ARG A 19 -12.99 -1.71 -1.70
N ALA A 20 -12.89 -0.76 -0.77
CA ALA A 20 -12.93 0.67 -1.10
C ALA A 20 -11.90 1.09 -2.18
N ASP A 21 -10.68 0.59 -2.11
CA ASP A 21 -9.61 0.84 -3.09
C ASP A 21 -9.94 0.29 -4.49
N LYS A 22 -10.43 -0.95 -4.57
CA LYS A 22 -10.79 -1.62 -5.82
C LYS A 22 -12.00 -0.99 -6.47
N ASP A 23 -12.97 -0.51 -5.69
CA ASP A 23 -14.16 0.16 -6.20
C ASP A 23 -13.83 1.54 -6.76
N ILE A 24 -13.00 2.33 -6.04
CA ILE A 24 -12.49 3.61 -6.54
C ILE A 24 -11.72 3.40 -7.86
N PHE A 25 -10.82 2.41 -7.89
CA PHE A 25 -10.08 2.07 -9.11
C PHE A 25 -11.01 1.63 -10.24
N GLY A 26 -11.97 0.75 -9.95
CA GLY A 26 -12.94 0.22 -10.91
C GLY A 26 -13.80 1.29 -11.56
N ASN A 27 -14.17 2.33 -10.81
CA ASN A 27 -14.94 3.46 -11.33
C ASN A 27 -14.09 4.43 -12.19
N LEU A 28 -12.80 4.59 -11.87
CA LEU A 28 -11.93 5.54 -12.56
C LEU A 28 -11.17 4.95 -13.75
N ASN A 29 -10.77 3.67 -13.66
CA ASN A 29 -9.94 3.02 -14.67
C ASN A 29 -10.59 2.95 -16.08
N PRO A 30 -11.89 2.68 -16.26
CA PRO A 30 -12.54 2.67 -17.58
C PRO A 30 -12.44 4.01 -18.30
N ARG A 31 -12.41 5.13 -17.57
CA ARG A 31 -12.36 6.49 -18.14
C ARG A 31 -11.05 6.76 -18.89
N ARG A 32 -10.03 5.91 -18.70
CA ARG A 32 -8.73 5.96 -19.38
C ARG A 32 -8.72 5.40 -20.79
N VAL A 33 -9.71 4.58 -21.15
CA VAL A 33 -9.76 3.91 -22.48
C VAL A 33 -9.83 4.90 -23.64
N GLN A 34 -10.31 6.12 -23.37
CA GLN A 34 -10.45 7.20 -24.34
C GLN A 34 -9.09 7.72 -24.85
N PHE A 35 -7.98 7.38 -24.18
CA PHE A 35 -6.64 7.84 -24.54
C PHE A 35 -5.67 6.66 -24.64
N PRO A 36 -5.28 6.25 -25.87
CA PRO A 36 -4.16 5.36 -26.07
C PRO A 36 -2.91 5.89 -25.35
N GLY A 37 -2.23 5.04 -24.59
CA GLY A 37 -1.05 5.44 -23.83
C GLY A 37 -1.30 6.18 -22.51
N SER A 38 -2.55 6.28 -22.05
CA SER A 38 -2.88 6.83 -20.73
C SER A 38 -2.07 6.20 -19.61
N LYS A 39 -1.70 7.01 -18.61
CA LYS A 39 -0.83 6.59 -17.50
C LYS A 39 -1.64 6.30 -16.24
N LEU A 40 -1.17 5.30 -15.50
CA LEU A 40 -1.61 5.01 -14.13
C LEU A 40 -0.38 5.06 -13.24
N ILE A 41 -0.45 5.86 -12.20
CA ILE A 41 0.61 6.04 -11.21
C ILE A 41 0.00 5.77 -9.85
N LEU A 42 0.62 4.84 -9.11
CA LEU A 42 0.25 4.50 -7.75
C LEU A 42 1.41 4.92 -6.86
N ILE A 43 1.15 5.78 -5.89
CA ILE A 43 2.12 6.30 -4.94
C ILE A 43 1.54 6.09 -3.55
N SER A 44 2.34 5.61 -2.61
CA SER A 44 1.94 5.52 -1.21
C SER A 44 3.13 5.13 -0.35
N THR A 45 3.03 5.46 0.93
CA THR A 45 3.70 4.65 1.94
C THR A 45 3.11 3.21 1.91
N PRO A 46 3.95 2.16 1.92
CA PRO A 46 3.44 0.78 1.97
C PRO A 46 2.63 0.54 3.23
N SER A 47 1.60 -0.31 3.20
CA SER A 47 0.85 -0.72 4.40
C SER A 47 0.97 -2.23 4.62
N GLY A 48 -0.11 -2.91 5.02
CA GLY A 48 -0.12 -4.36 5.01
C GLY A 48 0.02 -4.91 3.58
N LYS A 49 0.52 -6.14 3.43
CA LYS A 49 0.54 -6.89 2.14
C LYS A 49 -0.86 -7.24 1.63
N GLN A 50 -1.66 -6.22 1.32
CA GLN A 50 -3.05 -6.32 0.89
C GLN A 50 -3.46 -5.09 0.06
N GLY A 51 -4.61 -5.20 -0.59
CA GLY A 51 -5.16 -4.11 -1.39
C GLY A 51 -4.45 -3.92 -2.73
N LEU A 52 -4.91 -2.92 -3.49
CA LEU A 52 -4.54 -2.69 -4.86
C LEU A 52 -3.05 -2.36 -5.02
N LEU A 53 -2.47 -1.57 -4.11
CA LEU A 53 -1.05 -1.23 -4.16
C LEU A 53 -0.19 -2.49 -4.09
N TRP A 54 -0.44 -3.38 -3.12
CA TRP A 54 0.27 -4.64 -2.98
C TRP A 54 0.07 -5.55 -4.20
N ASP A 55 -1.17 -5.68 -4.69
CA ASP A 55 -1.48 -6.47 -5.89
C ASP A 55 -0.66 -6.01 -7.13
N TYR A 56 -0.41 -4.70 -7.25
CA TYR A 56 0.44 -4.13 -8.30
C TYR A 56 1.94 -4.28 -8.00
N PHE A 57 2.34 -4.10 -6.75
CA PHE A 57 3.72 -4.17 -6.29
C PHE A 57 4.31 -5.59 -6.41
N ASP A 58 3.61 -6.61 -5.90
CA ASP A 58 4.04 -8.02 -5.89
C ASP A 58 4.33 -8.57 -7.30
N LYS A 59 3.55 -8.12 -8.28
CA LYS A 59 3.71 -8.46 -9.70
C LYS A 59 4.62 -7.49 -10.43
N GLY A 60 4.94 -6.34 -9.83
CA GLY A 60 5.54 -5.19 -10.49
C GLY A 60 6.95 -5.47 -10.99
N PHE A 61 7.83 -5.98 -10.12
CA PHE A 61 9.22 -6.29 -10.50
C PHE A 61 9.35 -7.40 -11.55
N LYS A 62 8.31 -8.22 -11.73
CA LYS A 62 8.24 -9.26 -12.77
C LYS A 62 7.63 -8.76 -14.08
N ASN A 63 7.06 -7.56 -14.10
CA ASN A 63 6.39 -7.00 -15.27
C ASN A 63 7.20 -5.85 -15.88
N HIS A 64 7.97 -6.15 -16.93
CA HIS A 64 8.82 -5.17 -17.61
C HIS A 64 8.07 -4.00 -18.27
N LYS A 65 6.74 -4.06 -18.41
CA LYS A 65 5.91 -2.96 -18.92
C LYS A 65 5.46 -2.00 -17.82
N ARG A 66 5.85 -2.24 -16.56
CA ARG A 66 5.50 -1.42 -15.41
C ARG A 66 6.80 -0.95 -14.73
N LEU A 67 6.92 0.36 -14.55
CA LEU A 67 7.92 0.89 -13.62
C LEU A 67 7.46 0.57 -12.20
N THR A 68 8.26 -0.17 -11.45
CA THR A 68 8.04 -0.45 -10.02
C THR A 68 9.32 -0.14 -9.28
N ALA A 69 9.20 0.67 -8.23
CA ALA A 69 10.32 1.12 -7.42
C ALA A 69 9.92 1.11 -5.95
N GLN A 70 10.90 0.86 -5.09
CA GLN A 70 10.80 0.90 -3.63
C GLN A 70 12.15 1.37 -3.13
N ALA A 71 12.14 2.40 -2.28
CA ALA A 71 13.36 2.96 -1.73
C ALA A 71 13.05 3.59 -0.38
N ASP A 72 14.01 3.48 0.54
CA ASP A 72 13.95 4.19 1.81
C ASP A 72 14.19 5.70 1.62
N THR A 73 13.83 6.45 2.65
CA THR A 73 13.90 7.92 2.67
C THR A 73 15.31 8.46 2.42
N LEU A 74 16.36 7.83 2.97
CA LEU A 74 17.74 8.33 2.85
C LEU A 74 18.34 8.02 1.48
N PHE A 75 17.93 6.91 0.86
CA PHE A 75 18.29 6.61 -0.53
C PHE A 75 17.70 7.67 -1.48
N MET A 76 16.43 8.02 -1.29
CA MET A 76 15.74 9.01 -2.13
C MET A 76 16.22 10.44 -1.86
N ASN A 77 16.51 10.77 -0.60
CA ASN A 77 16.98 12.08 -0.20
C ASN A 77 18.04 11.98 0.93
N PRO A 78 19.34 11.97 0.58
CA PRO A 78 20.44 11.91 1.54
C PRO A 78 20.55 13.11 2.49
N LEU A 79 19.79 14.20 2.24
CA LEU A 79 19.79 15.42 3.06
C LEU A 79 18.81 15.36 4.24
N VAL A 80 18.00 14.30 4.36
CA VAL A 80 17.09 14.13 5.49
C VAL A 80 17.88 14.00 6.79
N ASP A 81 17.42 14.69 7.84
CA ASP A 81 18.07 14.67 9.15
C ASP A 81 18.03 13.27 9.78
N LYS A 82 19.21 12.68 9.96
CA LYS A 82 19.36 11.36 10.58
C LYS A 82 18.92 11.36 12.04
N ASN A 83 19.05 12.48 12.76
CA ASN A 83 18.61 12.56 14.15
C ASN A 83 17.08 12.51 14.25
N PHE A 84 16.38 13.10 13.29
CA PHE A 84 14.93 12.96 13.16
C PHE A 84 14.54 11.49 12.93
N LEU A 85 15.18 10.80 11.99
CA LEU A 85 14.92 9.38 11.72
C LEU A 85 15.16 8.49 12.94
N GLU A 86 16.24 8.73 13.69
CA GLU A 86 16.53 7.98 14.92
C GLU A 86 15.49 8.24 16.03
N LYS A 87 14.92 9.46 16.10
CA LYS A 87 13.81 9.74 17.02
C LYS A 87 12.54 9.00 16.62
N GLU A 88 12.19 9.03 15.33
CA GLU A 88 11.01 8.32 14.81
C GLU A 88 11.13 6.81 15.01
N LYS A 89 12.31 6.24 14.75
CA LYS A 89 12.62 4.83 14.98
C LYS A 89 12.45 4.41 16.43
N LYS A 90 12.87 5.27 17.37
CA LYS A 90 12.69 5.02 18.82
C LYS A 90 11.25 5.17 19.26
N ARG A 91 10.48 6.06 18.61
CA ARG A 91 9.07 6.32 18.94
C ARG A 91 8.18 5.14 18.57
N ASP A 92 8.31 4.65 17.34
CA ASP A 92 7.51 3.53 16.84
C ASP A 92 8.28 2.85 15.70
N ILE A 93 8.81 1.65 15.97
CA ILE A 93 9.63 0.91 15.01
C ILE A 93 8.83 0.40 13.81
N ASP A 94 7.56 0.08 13.98
CA ASP A 94 6.72 -0.47 12.92
C ASP A 94 6.25 0.64 11.99
N ASN A 95 5.84 1.77 12.55
CA ASN A 95 5.62 2.97 11.76
C ASN A 95 6.90 3.42 11.07
N TYR A 96 8.07 3.35 11.74
CA TYR A 96 9.33 3.74 11.12
C TYR A 96 9.70 2.89 9.90
N ARG A 97 9.55 1.56 10.01
CA ARG A 97 9.75 0.63 8.88
C ARG A 97 8.86 0.99 7.70
N ARG A 98 7.62 1.35 8.01
CA ARG A 98 6.61 1.68 7.02
C ARG A 98 6.90 3.01 6.31
N GLU A 99 6.95 4.09 7.08
CA GLU A 99 7.07 5.47 6.58
C GLU A 99 8.47 5.78 6.02
N PHE A 100 9.53 5.30 6.66
CA PHE A 100 10.90 5.73 6.33
C PHE A 100 11.73 4.68 5.62
N LEU A 101 11.55 3.39 5.93
CA LEU A 101 12.24 2.30 5.21
C LEU A 101 11.44 1.78 4.00
N ALA A 102 10.23 2.29 3.79
CA ALA A 102 9.33 1.88 2.73
C ALA A 102 9.11 0.35 2.73
N GLN A 103 8.91 -0.27 3.89
CA GLN A 103 8.69 -1.72 4.02
C GLN A 103 7.21 -2.05 4.23
N PHE A 104 6.68 -3.00 3.45
CA PHE A 104 5.34 -3.54 3.71
C PHE A 104 5.32 -4.31 5.03
N ALA A 105 4.30 -4.05 5.84
CA ALA A 105 4.05 -4.84 7.03
C ALA A 105 3.59 -6.25 6.61
N GLU A 106 4.13 -7.27 7.28
CA GLU A 106 3.57 -8.62 7.16
C GLU A 106 2.09 -8.58 7.54
N ARG A 107 1.31 -9.43 6.88
CA ARG A 107 -0.10 -9.53 7.22
C ARG A 107 -0.19 -10.02 8.66
N ILE A 108 -0.72 -9.19 9.55
CA ILE A 108 -1.11 -9.65 10.88
C ILE A 108 -2.21 -10.69 10.61
N GLU A 109 -1.89 -11.97 10.75
CA GLU A 109 -2.90 -13.01 10.81
C GLU A 109 -3.87 -12.62 11.93
N ALA A 110 -5.18 -12.73 11.67
CA ALA A 110 -6.17 -12.42 12.69
C ALA A 110 -5.80 -13.19 13.96
N PHE A 111 -5.56 -12.45 15.06
CA PHE A 111 -5.16 -13.02 16.35
C PHE A 111 -6.12 -14.14 16.81
N LEU A 112 -7.36 -14.09 16.33
CA LEU A 112 -8.35 -15.15 16.46
C LEU A 112 -8.54 -15.82 15.10
N SER A 113 -8.20 -17.11 15.02
CA SER A 113 -8.58 -17.92 13.87
C SER A 113 -10.11 -18.03 13.78
N TYR A 114 -10.63 -18.22 12.57
CA TYR A 114 -12.06 -18.46 12.35
C TYR A 114 -12.59 -19.59 13.25
N GLU A 115 -11.78 -20.63 13.46
CA GLU A 115 -12.12 -21.77 14.31
C GLU A 115 -12.26 -21.38 15.79
N ILE A 116 -11.40 -20.50 16.31
CA ILE A 116 -11.52 -19.98 17.69
C ILE A 116 -12.82 -19.17 17.84
N VAL A 117 -13.13 -18.31 16.87
CA VAL A 117 -14.37 -17.50 16.89
C VAL A 117 -15.60 -18.42 16.87
N VAL A 118 -15.64 -19.40 15.99
CA VAL A 118 -16.76 -20.35 15.87
C VAL A 118 -16.93 -21.19 17.14
N ASN A 119 -15.84 -21.67 17.74
CA ASN A 119 -15.90 -22.45 18.97
C ASN A 119 -16.34 -21.61 20.17
N SER A 120 -15.96 -20.34 20.23
CA SER A 120 -16.43 -19.43 21.30
C SER A 120 -17.93 -19.13 21.20
N LEU A 121 -18.49 -19.09 19.99
CA LEU A 121 -19.93 -18.90 19.74
C LEU A 121 -20.78 -20.14 20.05
N ARG A 122 -20.19 -21.33 20.15
CA ARG A 122 -20.89 -22.57 20.52
C ARG A 122 -20.99 -22.79 22.03
N LEU A 123 -20.25 -22.02 22.81
CA LEU A 123 -20.21 -22.08 24.28
C LEU A 123 -21.05 -20.97 24.94
N ALA A 124 -21.69 -20.11 24.15
CA ALA A 124 -22.66 -19.09 24.57
C ALA A 124 -24.08 -19.51 24.14
#